data_AF-A0A7C4UYU9-F1
#
_entry.id   AF-A0A7C4UYU9-F1
#
_cell.length_a   1.000
_cell.length_b   1.000
_cell.length_c   1.000
_cell.angle_alpha   90.00
_cell.angle_beta   90.00
_cell.angle_gamma   90.00
#
_symmetry.space_group_name_H-M   'P 1'
#
loop_
_entity.id
_entity.type
_entity.pdbx_description
1 polymer ?
#
loop_
_entity_poly.entity_id
_entity_poly.type
_entity_poly.pdbx_seq_one_letter_code
_entity_poly.pdbx_strand_id
1 'polypeptide(L)'
;MLTWEHVRAPRTPMVNLHSTAEWVHLSSIIPGPPHGAVGCLRSSANRQARAAHRRPLSPGSRIMNREAFHWFWLAQVVGLIAWLAAAGAPAQPAGKGSEPRPTYKNPLDVTVDTDGRTARVVLTGTRTLAVVDLATGRIAEETPWPEGKRLPRPSDVPIHAPNEPTAARIREQLAQLSPDRRREIRAVAWAGPGELLLAQVQARSSLPATQISQGWVFQNSLGIEPFAPQGEQVQRGAGATLILDDARRAHAELADVVGWPERQRVFLAAAGADVVLVYDLDRVRNAMSKYADHASLSQGPRHLLARLPTQANPRRVGLSGDGKTLVVSNYLGDSLTVIDAEKLKVVKHIPLSGPKPDAARRGELLFNSGRLTQFGQFSCASCHPNGGSDGLNWDLPRDGVGNFKNTKSLLGVKDTAPYGWLGTSPTLADRVAGTLRTLHKYEPSDEEVKDIVAYLETLPPPSPPARSELPAESLKAVERGQGLFEGKARCNGCHAGPTFDDGKLHDVGTGTILGEERINTPSLRGLSSSAPYLHDGRAQSIEEVFSKYNERRKHGDADRLTAEELADLVAYLRSL
;
A
#
# COMPACT_ATOMS: atom_id res chain seq x y z
N MET A 1 21.54 -4.35 72.15
CA MET A 1 20.27 -3.66 71.82
C MET A 1 20.52 -2.17 71.92
N LEU A 2 20.92 -1.55 70.81
CA LEU A 2 21.08 -0.10 70.63
C LEU A 2 20.96 0.19 69.12
N THR A 3 20.31 1.30 68.83
CA THR A 3 19.84 1.87 67.57
C THR A 3 20.93 2.16 66.53
N TRP A 4 20.61 2.07 65.24
CA TRP A 4 21.30 2.82 64.17
C TRP A 4 20.34 3.23 63.05
N GLU A 5 20.30 4.54 62.82
CA GLU A 5 19.66 5.26 61.72
C GLU A 5 20.26 4.85 60.36
N HIS A 6 19.47 4.94 59.28
CA HIS A 6 20.01 4.93 57.91
C HIS A 6 19.64 6.20 57.17
N VAL A 7 20.70 6.80 56.66
CA VAL A 7 20.85 8.09 56.01
C VAL A 7 20.13 8.13 54.66
N ARG A 8 19.39 9.22 54.42
CA ARG A 8 18.90 9.61 53.08
C ARG A 8 20.07 10.16 52.26
N ALA A 9 20.33 9.57 51.10
CA ALA A 9 21.17 10.17 50.07
C ALA A 9 20.34 11.15 49.21
N PRO A 10 20.90 12.32 48.81
CA PRO A 10 20.18 13.34 48.05
C PRO A 10 20.06 12.98 46.56
N ARG A 11 18.90 13.30 45.98
CA ARG A 11 18.66 13.26 44.52
C ARG A 11 19.47 14.36 43.85
N THR A 12 20.40 13.97 42.98
CA THR A 12 21.11 14.87 42.07
C THR A 12 20.21 15.25 40.90
N PRO A 13 20.07 16.53 40.52
CA PRO A 13 19.43 16.91 39.27
C PRO A 13 20.39 16.62 38.12
N MET A 14 19.95 15.82 37.14
CA MET A 14 20.70 15.65 35.89
C MET A 14 20.58 16.93 35.05
N VAL A 15 21.74 17.57 34.87
CA VAL A 15 21.99 18.64 33.91
C VAL A 15 22.09 17.99 32.52
N ASN A 16 21.22 18.37 31.59
CA ASN A 16 21.40 18.05 30.17
C ASN A 16 22.49 18.96 29.60
N LEU A 17 23.67 18.38 29.38
CA LEU A 17 24.75 19.00 28.63
C LEU A 17 24.44 18.97 27.14
N HIS A 18 24.63 20.12 26.48
CA HIS A 18 24.66 20.27 25.03
C HIS A 18 25.60 19.25 24.37
N SER A 19 25.16 18.64 23.27
CA SER A 19 26.07 18.21 22.21
C SER A 19 25.45 18.53 20.85
N THR A 20 25.98 19.57 20.22
CA THR A 20 26.01 19.74 18.77
C THR A 20 26.81 18.58 18.18
N ALA A 21 26.15 17.66 17.47
CA ALA A 21 26.85 16.64 16.68
C ALA A 21 26.84 17.07 15.21
N GLU A 22 27.97 17.61 14.80
CA GLU A 22 28.37 17.85 13.42
C GLU A 22 28.36 16.53 12.64
N TRP A 23 27.81 16.56 11.42
CA TRP A 23 27.95 15.49 10.46
C TRP A 23 29.22 15.74 9.65
N VAL A 24 30.28 14.95 9.91
CA VAL A 24 31.48 14.90 9.08
C VAL A 24 31.55 13.51 8.43
N HIS A 25 31.50 13.46 7.09
CA HIS A 25 32.50 12.77 6.29
C HIS A 25 32.53 13.31 4.84
N LEU A 26 33.74 13.76 4.46
CA LEU A 26 34.23 14.26 3.17
C LEU A 26 34.15 13.18 2.05
N SER A 27 33.70 13.46 0.81
CA SER A 27 34.31 14.22 -0.32
C SER A 27 35.51 13.51 -0.98
N SER A 28 35.47 13.17 -2.28
CA SER A 28 36.01 13.95 -3.43
C SER A 28 35.67 13.20 -4.74
N ILE A 29 35.07 13.74 -5.82
CA ILE A 29 35.32 14.87 -6.75
C ILE A 29 36.58 14.65 -7.62
N ILE A 30 36.50 14.65 -8.98
CA ILE A 30 36.86 15.78 -9.88
C ILE A 30 36.41 15.52 -11.36
N PRO A 31 36.20 16.58 -12.18
CA PRO A 31 35.13 16.67 -13.20
C PRO A 31 35.55 17.09 -14.64
N GLY A 32 34.55 17.14 -15.54
CA GLY A 32 34.37 18.08 -16.67
C GLY A 32 34.96 17.70 -18.05
N PRO A 33 34.66 18.42 -19.16
CA PRO A 33 33.56 19.36 -19.46
C PRO A 33 32.96 19.15 -20.91
N PRO A 34 32.05 20.03 -21.41
CA PRO A 34 31.25 19.85 -22.64
C PRO A 34 31.76 20.68 -23.85
N HIS A 35 31.07 20.58 -25.00
CA HIS A 35 30.95 21.48 -26.19
C HIS A 35 30.81 20.59 -27.46
N GLY A 36 30.07 20.88 -28.53
CA GLY A 36 29.37 22.07 -28.99
C GLY A 36 28.56 21.75 -30.27
N ALA A 37 27.78 22.73 -30.72
CA ALA A 37 26.88 22.68 -31.87
C ALA A 37 27.60 22.75 -33.23
N VAL A 38 26.98 22.17 -34.28
CA VAL A 38 27.14 22.60 -35.69
C VAL A 38 25.81 22.36 -36.42
N GLY A 39 25.34 23.38 -37.16
CA GLY A 39 24.14 23.33 -38.00
C GLY A 39 24.45 23.14 -39.50
N CYS A 40 23.44 23.50 -40.31
CA CYS A 40 23.38 23.53 -41.79
C CYS A 40 23.16 22.15 -42.46
N LEU A 41 22.28 21.96 -43.46
CA LEU A 41 21.85 22.82 -44.57
C LEU A 41 20.48 22.40 -45.15
N ARG A 42 19.91 23.33 -45.93
CA ARG A 42 18.64 23.32 -46.67
C ARG A 42 18.63 22.42 -47.92
N SER A 43 17.44 22.03 -48.39
CA SER A 43 16.93 22.22 -49.78
C SER A 43 15.48 21.70 -49.86
N SER A 44 14.47 22.56 -50.01
CA SER A 44 13.78 23.03 -51.24
C SER A 44 12.98 21.96 -52.01
N ALA A 45 11.64 22.02 -51.90
CA ALA A 45 10.69 22.29 -53.01
C ALA A 45 10.33 21.03 -53.85
N ASN A 46 9.15 20.83 -54.45
CA ASN A 46 8.03 21.70 -54.79
C ASN A 46 6.77 20.83 -55.06
N ARG A 47 5.63 21.53 -55.18
CA ARG A 47 4.24 21.08 -55.40
C ARG A 47 3.97 20.31 -56.70
N GLN A 48 2.85 19.57 -56.72
CA GLN A 48 1.66 19.69 -57.61
C GLN A 48 0.79 18.41 -57.42
N ALA A 49 -0.51 18.29 -57.71
CA ALA A 49 -1.70 19.15 -57.84
C ALA A 49 -2.86 18.24 -58.31
N ARG A 50 -4.10 18.47 -57.80
CA ARG A 50 -5.42 18.20 -58.44
C ARG A 50 -5.82 16.72 -58.70
N ALA A 51 -7.08 16.35 -58.94
CA ALA A 51 -8.40 16.65 -58.39
C ALA A 51 -9.40 15.67 -59.08
N ALA A 52 -10.36 15.15 -58.31
CA ALA A 52 -11.75 14.76 -58.64
C ALA A 52 -12.11 13.94 -59.91
N HIS A 53 -12.92 12.88 -59.72
CA HIS A 53 -14.28 12.79 -60.30
C HIS A 53 -15.10 11.63 -59.72
N ARG A 54 -16.44 11.80 -59.77
CA ARG A 54 -17.51 10.99 -59.16
C ARG A 54 -18.57 10.67 -60.23
N ARG A 55 -19.35 9.59 -59.98
CA ARG A 55 -20.72 9.21 -60.46
C ARG A 55 -20.87 8.36 -61.75
N PRO A 56 -22.02 7.68 -62.01
CA PRO A 56 -23.04 7.05 -61.12
C PRO A 56 -23.58 5.66 -61.62
N LEU A 57 -24.58 5.13 -60.88
CA LEU A 57 -25.33 3.86 -61.00
C LEU A 57 -26.36 3.77 -62.16
N SER A 58 -26.73 2.55 -62.60
CA SER A 58 -28.11 2.18 -63.03
C SER A 58 -28.35 0.64 -63.03
N PRO A 59 -29.62 0.14 -63.03
CA PRO A 59 -30.03 -1.15 -62.46
C PRO A 59 -30.45 -2.22 -63.47
N GLY A 60 -30.43 -3.50 -63.06
CA GLY A 60 -31.01 -4.59 -63.86
C GLY A 60 -31.08 -5.92 -63.10
N SER A 61 -32.31 -6.38 -62.85
CA SER A 61 -32.68 -7.67 -62.27
C SER A 61 -32.31 -8.85 -63.18
N ARG A 62 -31.79 -9.95 -62.62
CA ARG A 62 -31.86 -11.30 -63.20
C ARG A 62 -31.60 -12.37 -62.13
N ILE A 63 -32.43 -13.40 -62.20
CA ILE A 63 -32.50 -14.59 -61.35
C ILE A 63 -31.13 -15.30 -61.33
N MET A 64 -30.57 -15.54 -60.13
CA MET A 64 -29.24 -16.13 -59.93
C MET A 64 -29.27 -17.66 -60.00
N ASN A 65 -28.35 -18.20 -60.80
CA ASN A 65 -28.03 -19.62 -60.92
C ASN A 65 -27.36 -20.15 -59.62
N ARG A 66 -27.54 -21.43 -59.26
CA ARG A 66 -27.08 -22.01 -57.97
C ARG A 66 -25.57 -21.91 -57.73
N GLU A 67 -24.75 -21.82 -58.78
CA GLU A 67 -23.30 -21.59 -58.64
C GLU A 67 -22.94 -20.13 -58.30
N ALA A 68 -23.78 -19.17 -58.68
CA ALA A 68 -23.59 -17.77 -58.30
C ALA A 68 -23.86 -17.56 -56.81
N PHE A 69 -24.73 -18.36 -56.19
CA PHE A 69 -25.03 -18.29 -54.76
C PHE A 69 -23.83 -18.69 -53.89
N HIS A 70 -23.04 -19.68 -54.32
CA HIS A 70 -21.82 -20.11 -53.63
C HIS A 70 -20.71 -19.06 -53.70
N TRP A 71 -20.52 -18.41 -54.86
CA TRP A 71 -19.57 -17.30 -55.00
C TRP A 71 -20.03 -16.01 -54.32
N PHE A 72 -21.34 -15.75 -54.26
CA PHE A 72 -21.91 -14.61 -53.53
C PHE A 72 -21.73 -14.77 -52.02
N TRP A 73 -21.88 -15.99 -51.48
CA TRP A 73 -21.60 -16.29 -50.07
C TRP A 73 -20.11 -16.19 -49.73
N LEU A 74 -19.23 -16.69 -50.62
CA LEU A 74 -17.78 -16.54 -50.43
C LEU A 74 -17.34 -15.07 -50.47
N ALA A 75 -17.91 -14.26 -51.37
CA ALA A 75 -17.65 -12.82 -51.44
C ALA A 75 -18.22 -12.03 -50.25
N GLN A 76 -19.36 -12.47 -49.68
CA GLN A 76 -19.92 -11.90 -48.44
C GLN A 76 -19.07 -12.25 -47.22
N VAL A 77 -18.54 -13.47 -47.13
CA VAL A 77 -17.66 -13.91 -46.03
C VAL A 77 -16.27 -13.25 -46.14
N VAL A 78 -15.69 -13.18 -47.34
CA VAL A 78 -14.43 -12.46 -47.58
C VAL A 78 -14.61 -10.94 -47.40
N GLY A 79 -15.76 -10.40 -47.80
CA GLY A 79 -16.14 -9.01 -47.55
C GLY A 79 -16.36 -8.70 -46.05
N LEU A 80 -16.90 -9.64 -45.28
CA LEU A 80 -17.07 -9.51 -43.82
C LEU A 80 -15.72 -9.63 -43.09
N ILE A 81 -14.82 -10.50 -43.55
CA ILE A 81 -13.45 -10.61 -43.03
C ILE A 81 -12.63 -9.36 -43.39
N ALA A 82 -12.78 -8.81 -44.60
CA ALA A 82 -12.16 -7.56 -45.01
C ALA A 82 -12.77 -6.34 -44.29
N TRP A 83 -14.07 -6.37 -43.98
CA TRP A 83 -14.73 -5.33 -43.18
C TRP A 83 -14.34 -5.41 -41.71
N LEU A 84 -14.15 -6.60 -41.13
CA LEU A 84 -13.61 -6.78 -39.77
C LEU A 84 -12.11 -6.47 -39.69
N ALA A 85 -11.35 -6.65 -40.78
CA ALA A 85 -9.95 -6.24 -40.88
C ALA A 85 -9.77 -4.73 -41.14
N ALA A 86 -10.75 -4.07 -41.80
CA ALA A 86 -10.74 -2.63 -42.07
C ALA A 86 -11.47 -1.80 -40.99
N ALA A 87 -12.46 -2.40 -40.31
CA ALA A 87 -13.05 -1.88 -39.08
C ALA A 87 -12.16 -2.32 -37.91
N GLY A 88 -10.93 -1.80 -37.87
CA GLY A 88 -10.20 -1.72 -36.63
C GLY A 88 -11.15 -1.15 -35.57
N ALA A 89 -11.22 -1.81 -34.41
CA ALA A 89 -11.96 -1.31 -33.26
C ALA A 89 -11.67 0.20 -33.15
N PRO A 90 -12.69 1.07 -32.95
CA PRO A 90 -12.47 2.50 -32.92
C PRO A 90 -11.34 2.75 -31.93
N ALA A 91 -10.22 3.25 -32.45
CA ALA A 91 -9.10 3.66 -31.61
C ALA A 91 -9.71 4.58 -30.56
N GLN A 92 -9.60 4.19 -29.30
CA GLN A 92 -9.98 5.07 -28.21
C GLN A 92 -9.33 6.42 -28.50
N PRO A 93 -10.07 7.54 -28.47
CA PRO A 93 -9.48 8.84 -28.71
C PRO A 93 -8.30 8.94 -27.76
N ALA A 94 -7.09 9.13 -28.32
CA ALA A 94 -5.88 9.34 -27.54
C ALA A 94 -6.22 10.36 -26.47
N GLY A 95 -6.28 9.91 -25.21
CA GLY A 95 -6.72 10.73 -24.11
C GLY A 95 -5.92 12.03 -24.16
N LYS A 96 -6.61 13.18 -24.14
CA LYS A 96 -5.95 14.45 -23.87
C LYS A 96 -5.02 14.19 -22.70
N GLY A 97 -3.71 14.37 -22.89
CA GLY A 97 -2.73 14.14 -21.83
C GLY A 97 -3.25 14.81 -20.58
N SER A 98 -3.53 14.01 -19.54
CA SER A 98 -4.11 14.50 -18.30
C SER A 98 -3.21 15.63 -17.81
N GLU A 99 -3.80 16.77 -17.45
CA GLU A 99 -3.03 17.85 -16.84
C GLU A 99 -2.16 17.27 -15.70
N PRO A 100 -0.91 17.76 -15.54
CA PRO A 100 -0.03 17.27 -14.49
C PRO A 100 -0.76 17.38 -13.15
N ARG A 101 -0.81 16.27 -12.40
CA ARG A 101 -1.46 16.26 -11.09
C ARG A 101 -0.81 17.31 -10.19
N PRO A 102 -1.61 18.01 -9.37
CA PRO A 102 -1.07 18.93 -8.39
C PRO A 102 -0.16 18.18 -7.40
N THR A 103 0.95 18.80 -7.03
CA THR A 103 1.88 18.24 -6.03
C THR A 103 1.36 18.53 -4.63
N TYR A 104 0.91 17.49 -3.93
CA TYR A 104 0.54 17.54 -2.51
C TYR A 104 1.80 17.53 -1.62
N LYS A 105 1.71 18.13 -0.43
CA LYS A 105 2.86 18.23 0.50
C LYS A 105 3.13 16.89 1.18
N ASN A 106 2.07 16.14 1.53
CA ASN A 106 2.12 14.82 2.16
C ASN A 106 3.03 14.80 3.41
N PRO A 107 2.68 15.55 4.48
CA PRO A 107 3.45 15.54 5.71
C PRO A 107 3.41 14.14 6.33
N LEU A 108 4.57 13.50 6.45
CA LEU A 108 4.68 12.15 6.99
C LEU A 108 5.31 12.18 8.38
N ASP A 109 6.63 12.33 8.45
CA ASP A 109 7.34 12.26 9.72
C ASP A 109 7.30 13.61 10.44
N VAL A 110 7.16 13.59 11.77
CA VAL A 110 7.07 14.81 12.58
C VAL A 110 7.78 14.64 13.91
N THR A 111 8.66 15.59 14.24
CA THR A 111 9.25 15.73 15.57
C THR A 111 8.95 17.10 16.13
N VAL A 112 8.82 17.18 17.45
CA VAL A 112 8.55 18.43 18.18
C VAL A 112 9.76 18.72 19.05
N ASP A 113 10.15 19.98 19.12
CA ASP A 113 11.23 20.41 20.01
C ASP A 113 10.87 20.25 21.49
N THR A 114 11.87 20.44 22.35
CA THR A 114 11.73 20.23 23.79
C THR A 114 10.79 21.24 24.45
N ASP A 115 10.71 22.47 23.95
CA ASP A 115 9.84 23.53 24.48
C ASP A 115 8.45 23.57 23.83
N GLY A 116 8.18 22.70 22.83
CA GLY A 116 6.90 22.57 22.16
C GLY A 116 6.55 23.74 21.25
N ARG A 117 7.54 24.53 20.81
CA ARG A 117 7.33 25.73 19.96
C ARG A 117 7.48 25.46 18.48
N THR A 118 8.32 24.51 18.08
CA THR A 118 8.57 24.19 16.68
C THR A 118 8.40 22.70 16.39
N ALA A 119 7.87 22.41 15.22
CA ALA A 119 7.80 21.06 14.68
C ALA A 119 8.66 20.96 13.42
N ARG A 120 9.46 19.90 13.31
CA ARG A 120 10.15 19.52 12.07
C ARG A 120 9.33 18.45 11.37
N VAL A 121 9.01 18.68 10.11
CA VAL A 121 8.07 17.84 9.34
C VAL A 121 8.70 17.45 8.01
N VAL A 122 8.72 16.15 7.72
CA VAL A 122 9.14 15.63 6.41
C VAL A 122 7.95 15.65 5.46
N LEU A 123 8.07 16.46 4.41
CA LEU A 123 7.07 16.61 3.36
C LEU A 123 7.45 15.72 2.18
N THR A 124 6.89 14.52 2.12
CA THR A 124 7.36 13.51 1.15
C THR A 124 6.96 13.83 -0.29
N GLY A 125 5.88 14.58 -0.48
CA GLY A 125 5.39 14.93 -1.81
C GLY A 125 6.22 16.03 -2.49
N THR A 126 6.73 16.99 -1.72
CA THR A 126 7.66 18.02 -2.20
C THR A 126 9.12 17.68 -1.95
N ARG A 127 9.41 16.56 -1.28
CA ARG A 127 10.75 16.11 -0.89
C ARG A 127 11.52 17.20 -0.12
N THR A 128 10.89 17.76 0.90
CA THR A 128 11.45 18.84 1.73
C THR A 128 11.32 18.55 3.21
N LEU A 129 12.14 19.21 4.02
CA LEU A 129 12.02 19.30 5.48
C LEU A 129 11.52 20.69 5.84
N ALA A 130 10.34 20.77 6.45
CA ALA A 130 9.76 22.02 6.93
C ALA A 130 9.96 22.18 8.44
N VAL A 131 10.36 23.37 8.88
CA VAL A 131 10.30 23.82 10.27
C VAL A 131 9.07 24.69 10.43
N VAL A 132 8.12 24.25 11.25
CA VAL A 132 6.84 24.91 11.48
C VAL A 132 6.84 25.53 12.87
N ASP A 133 6.62 26.84 12.93
CA ASP A 133 6.37 27.53 14.20
C ASP A 133 4.93 27.24 14.64
N LEU A 134 4.81 26.54 15.78
CA LEU A 134 3.53 26.06 16.30
C LEU A 134 2.71 27.17 16.93
N ALA A 135 3.29 28.33 17.30
CA ALA A 135 2.54 29.45 17.84
C ALA A 135 1.81 30.23 16.73
N THR A 136 2.54 30.59 15.69
CA THR A 136 2.05 31.33 14.52
C THR A 136 1.33 30.44 13.51
N GLY A 137 1.65 29.14 13.48
CA GLY A 137 1.12 28.20 12.48
C GLY A 137 1.71 28.41 11.09
N ARG A 138 2.93 28.93 10.99
CA ARG A 138 3.61 29.22 9.72
C ARG A 138 4.85 28.34 9.56
N ILE A 139 5.15 27.99 8.30
CA ILE A 139 6.44 27.39 7.94
C ILE A 139 7.49 28.49 8.06
N ALA A 140 8.39 28.35 9.03
CA ALA A 140 9.49 29.27 9.26
C ALA A 140 10.64 29.03 8.27
N GLU A 141 10.87 27.77 7.92
CA GLU A 141 11.92 27.33 6.99
C GLU A 141 11.46 26.08 6.24
N GLU A 142 11.77 25.96 4.95
CA GLU A 142 11.59 24.74 4.17
C GLU A 142 12.86 24.48 3.37
N THR A 143 13.51 23.35 3.61
CA THR A 143 14.78 22.97 2.96
C THR A 143 14.60 21.71 2.11
N PRO A 144 15.31 21.58 0.98
CA PRO A 144 15.32 20.34 0.21
C PRO A 144 15.76 19.15 1.06
N TRP A 145 15.10 18.00 0.86
CA TRP A 145 15.53 16.75 1.45
C TRP A 145 16.92 16.38 0.91
N PRO A 146 17.88 15.93 1.76
CA PRO A 146 19.24 15.65 1.33
C PRO A 146 19.30 14.67 0.15
N GLU A 147 20.13 15.00 -0.84
CA GLU A 147 20.35 14.15 -2.01
C GLU A 147 20.94 12.79 -1.59
N GLY A 148 20.54 11.72 -2.29
CA GLY A 148 20.94 10.35 -1.96
C GLY A 148 20.30 9.75 -0.71
N LYS A 149 19.64 10.54 0.15
CA LYS A 149 18.90 9.99 1.31
C LYS A 149 17.52 9.50 0.91
N ARG A 150 17.20 8.27 1.33
CA ARG A 150 15.86 7.69 1.18
C ARG A 150 14.84 8.47 1.99
N LEU A 151 13.69 8.81 1.38
CA LEU A 151 12.55 9.38 2.09
C LEU A 151 11.83 8.32 2.95
N PRO A 152 11.27 8.71 4.10
CA PRO A 152 10.35 7.85 4.83
C PRO A 152 9.12 7.55 3.97
N ARG A 153 8.58 6.34 4.12
CA ARG A 153 7.37 5.88 3.42
C ARG A 153 6.26 5.63 4.44
N PRO A 154 4.99 5.78 4.06
CA PRO A 154 3.87 5.42 4.94
C PRO A 154 3.89 3.97 5.42
N SER A 155 4.50 3.05 4.66
CA SER A 155 4.68 1.64 5.01
C SER A 155 5.80 1.37 6.03
N ASP A 156 6.65 2.36 6.33
CA ASP A 156 7.69 2.17 7.32
C ASP A 156 7.07 2.13 8.72
N VAL A 157 7.50 1.18 9.56
CA VAL A 157 7.07 1.06 10.95
C VAL A 157 7.87 2.09 11.78
N PRO A 158 7.24 3.17 12.30
CA PRO A 158 7.94 4.11 13.16
C PRO A 158 8.31 3.47 14.49
N ILE A 159 9.47 3.85 15.01
CA ILE A 159 10.02 3.40 16.29
C ILE A 159 10.34 4.64 17.11
N HIS A 160 9.52 4.90 18.13
CA HIS A 160 9.73 5.97 19.10
C HIS A 160 10.60 5.46 20.24
N ALA A 161 11.86 5.86 20.26
CA ALA A 161 12.84 5.44 21.26
C ALA A 161 13.58 6.66 21.82
N PRO A 162 14.09 6.59 23.07
CA PRO A 162 14.80 7.72 23.68
C PRO A 162 16.15 8.03 23.01
N ASN A 163 16.74 7.07 22.29
CA ASN A 163 18.00 7.23 21.57
C ASN A 163 18.19 6.11 20.52
N GLU A 164 19.15 6.31 19.62
CA GLU A 164 19.45 5.40 18.52
C GLU A 164 19.89 3.98 18.96
N PRO A 165 20.72 3.80 20.02
CA PRO A 165 21.03 2.47 20.54
C PRO A 165 19.78 1.69 20.97
N THR A 166 18.82 2.37 21.63
CA THR A 166 17.54 1.74 22.01
C THR A 166 16.70 1.39 20.77
N ALA A 167 16.63 2.30 19.78
CA ALA A 167 15.93 2.03 18.53
C ALA A 167 16.52 0.83 17.76
N ALA A 168 17.84 0.72 17.71
CA ALA A 168 18.54 -0.40 17.09
C ALA A 168 18.20 -1.72 17.79
N ARG A 169 18.20 -1.72 19.13
CA ARG A 169 17.83 -2.91 19.92
C ARG A 169 16.38 -3.32 19.71
N ILE A 170 15.45 -2.36 19.62
CA ILE A 170 14.05 -2.63 19.26
C ILE A 170 13.98 -3.30 17.90
N ARG A 171 14.69 -2.80 16.89
CA ARG A 171 14.72 -3.41 15.55
C ARG A 171 15.23 -4.85 15.56
N GLU A 172 16.28 -5.13 16.34
CA GLU A 172 16.78 -6.50 16.53
C GLU A 172 15.72 -7.42 17.13
N GLN A 173 15.03 -6.98 18.20
CA GLN A 173 13.99 -7.77 18.85
C GLN A 173 12.80 -8.00 17.91
N LEU A 174 12.35 -6.98 17.18
CA LEU A 174 11.28 -7.11 16.20
C LEU A 174 11.65 -8.09 15.09
N ALA A 175 12.92 -8.12 14.64
CA ALA A 175 13.39 -9.04 13.61
C ALA A 175 13.32 -10.51 14.03
N GLN A 176 13.29 -10.81 15.35
CA GLN A 176 13.14 -12.16 15.89
C GLN A 176 11.68 -12.64 15.92
N LEU A 177 10.71 -11.74 15.73
CA LEU A 177 9.30 -12.11 15.66
C LEU A 177 8.97 -12.87 14.37
N SER A 178 7.97 -13.76 14.45
CA SER A 178 7.46 -14.45 13.26
C SER A 178 7.03 -13.46 12.19
N PRO A 179 7.11 -13.81 10.89
CA PRO A 179 6.66 -12.94 9.81
C PRO A 179 5.23 -12.42 10.02
N ASP A 180 4.32 -13.27 10.50
CA ASP A 180 2.93 -12.94 10.78
C ASP A 180 2.83 -11.85 11.86
N ARG A 181 3.51 -12.04 12.99
CA ARG A 181 3.57 -11.05 14.08
C ARG A 181 4.17 -9.73 13.61
N ARG A 182 5.20 -9.75 12.77
CA ARG A 182 5.79 -8.52 12.20
C ARG A 182 4.82 -7.79 11.27
N ARG A 183 4.03 -8.52 10.47
CA ARG A 183 3.04 -7.92 9.56
C ARG A 183 1.88 -7.24 10.28
N GLU A 184 1.60 -7.61 11.54
CA GLU A 184 0.56 -6.96 12.34
C GLU A 184 1.00 -5.63 12.94
N ILE A 185 2.30 -5.42 13.17
CA ILE A 185 2.83 -4.24 13.83
C ILE A 185 2.78 -3.05 12.87
N ARG A 186 2.24 -1.93 13.35
CA ARG A 186 2.14 -0.68 12.60
C ARG A 186 3.06 0.40 13.14
N ALA A 187 3.33 0.39 14.44
CA ALA A 187 4.24 1.31 15.11
C ALA A 187 4.69 0.75 16.46
N VAL A 188 5.83 1.23 16.95
CA VAL A 188 6.42 0.82 18.22
C VAL A 188 6.86 2.05 19.01
N ALA A 189 6.56 2.07 20.30
CA ALA A 189 7.09 3.08 21.22
C ALA A 189 7.69 2.45 22.46
N TRP A 190 8.81 2.98 22.91
CA TRP A 190 9.40 2.66 24.19
C TRP A 190 8.53 3.24 25.32
N ALA A 191 8.11 2.40 26.26
CA ALA A 191 7.18 2.78 27.35
C ALA A 191 7.89 2.98 28.70
N GLY A 192 9.20 2.75 28.75
CA GLY A 192 9.97 2.66 29.98
C GLY A 192 10.95 1.49 29.96
N PRO A 193 11.83 1.40 30.97
CA PRO A 193 12.67 0.22 31.14
C PRO A 193 11.80 -1.03 31.21
N GLY A 194 12.09 -2.04 30.37
CA GLY A 194 11.35 -3.29 30.40
C GLY A 194 10.17 -3.41 29.44
N GLU A 195 9.74 -2.35 28.75
CA GLU A 195 8.43 -2.36 28.06
C GLU A 195 8.40 -1.62 26.71
N LEU A 196 7.75 -2.25 25.72
CA LEU A 196 7.36 -1.63 24.45
C LEU A 196 5.84 -1.59 24.30
N LEU A 197 5.34 -0.50 23.71
CA LEU A 197 3.98 -0.36 23.21
C LEU A 197 3.97 -0.69 21.72
N LEU A 198 3.00 -1.49 21.28
CA LEU A 198 2.80 -1.84 19.88
C LEU A 198 1.43 -1.36 19.40
N ALA A 199 1.37 -0.53 18.36
CA ALA A 199 0.15 -0.39 17.58
C ALA A 199 0.05 -1.57 16.62
N GLN A 200 -1.07 -2.28 16.63
CA GLN A 200 -1.24 -3.49 15.84
C GLN A 200 -2.57 -3.51 15.09
N VAL A 201 -2.52 -4.07 13.88
CA VAL A 201 -3.70 -4.36 13.06
C VAL A 201 -3.63 -5.84 12.70
N GLN A 202 -4.56 -6.60 13.24
CA GLN A 202 -4.66 -8.05 13.10
C GLN A 202 -5.74 -8.40 12.09
N ALA A 203 -5.34 -9.03 11.00
CA ALA A 203 -6.25 -9.53 9.98
C ALA A 203 -6.90 -10.84 10.45
N ARG A 204 -8.22 -10.98 10.29
CA ARG A 204 -8.95 -12.21 10.61
C ARG A 204 -9.27 -13.01 9.36
N SER A 205 -8.24 -13.27 8.56
CA SER A 205 -8.34 -13.87 7.22
C SER A 205 -8.74 -15.35 7.22
N SER A 206 -8.64 -16.04 8.36
CA SER A 206 -9.08 -17.44 8.53
C SER A 206 -10.58 -17.58 8.85
N LEU A 207 -11.30 -16.47 9.04
CA LEU A 207 -12.73 -16.52 9.30
C LEU A 207 -13.52 -16.84 8.02
N PRO A 208 -14.61 -17.62 8.12
CA PRO A 208 -15.47 -17.87 6.97
C PRO A 208 -16.18 -16.59 6.50
N ALA A 209 -16.59 -16.55 5.23
CA ALA A 209 -17.29 -15.42 4.63
C ALA A 209 -18.50 -14.95 5.46
N THR A 210 -19.17 -15.85 6.18
CA THR A 210 -20.31 -15.54 7.06
C THR A 210 -19.92 -14.65 8.24
N GLN A 211 -18.73 -14.83 8.82
CA GLN A 211 -18.22 -13.99 9.90
C GLN A 211 -17.65 -12.67 9.39
N ILE A 212 -16.96 -12.68 8.24
CA ILE A 212 -16.52 -11.46 7.54
C ILE A 212 -17.74 -10.58 7.21
N SER A 213 -18.86 -11.19 6.82
CA SER A 213 -20.11 -10.46 6.52
C SER A 213 -20.74 -9.76 7.73
N GLN A 214 -20.36 -10.15 8.95
CA GLN A 214 -20.78 -9.50 10.21
C GLN A 214 -19.86 -8.34 10.60
N GLY A 215 -18.86 -8.01 9.78
CA GLY A 215 -18.07 -6.80 9.84
C GLY A 215 -16.72 -6.95 10.52
N TRP A 216 -16.50 -8.00 11.34
CA TRP A 216 -15.27 -8.16 12.15
C TRP A 216 -14.08 -8.76 11.37
N VAL A 217 -13.58 -7.99 10.40
CA VAL A 217 -12.55 -8.39 9.42
C VAL A 217 -11.13 -8.09 9.92
N PHE A 218 -10.95 -6.92 10.54
CA PHE A 218 -9.69 -6.48 11.14
C PHE A 218 -9.90 -6.16 12.61
N GLN A 219 -8.83 -6.28 13.38
CA GLN A 219 -8.81 -5.94 14.81
C GLN A 219 -7.66 -4.96 15.06
N ASN A 220 -8.01 -3.76 15.51
CA ASN A 220 -7.05 -2.74 15.94
C ASN A 220 -6.78 -2.93 17.43
N SER A 221 -5.50 -3.05 17.79
CA SER A 221 -5.11 -3.34 19.16
C SER A 221 -3.86 -2.58 19.61
N LEU A 222 -3.79 -2.34 20.92
CA LEU A 222 -2.58 -1.91 21.60
C LEU A 222 -1.94 -3.13 22.27
N GLY A 223 -0.71 -3.44 21.91
CA GLY A 223 0.11 -4.46 22.56
C GLY A 223 1.08 -3.87 23.58
N ILE A 224 1.37 -4.64 24.62
CA ILE A 224 2.48 -4.41 25.55
C ILE A 224 3.40 -5.62 25.51
N GLU A 225 4.66 -5.41 25.15
CA GLU A 225 5.68 -6.47 25.05
C GLU A 225 6.85 -6.20 26.01
N PRO A 226 7.41 -7.25 26.63
CA PRO A 226 8.65 -7.13 27.38
C PRO A 226 9.81 -6.64 26.50
N PHE A 227 10.68 -5.82 27.09
CA PHE A 227 11.89 -5.29 26.45
C PHE A 227 13.09 -5.49 27.35
N ALA A 228 14.14 -6.15 26.86
CA ALA A 228 15.39 -6.25 27.61
C ALA A 228 16.39 -5.20 27.11
N PRO A 229 16.92 -4.34 27.99
CA PRO A 229 18.08 -3.51 27.68
C PRO A 229 19.29 -4.37 27.28
N GLN A 230 20.30 -3.73 26.69
CA GLN A 230 21.47 -4.42 26.17
C GLN A 230 22.19 -5.24 27.26
N GLY A 231 22.44 -6.53 26.99
CA GLY A 231 23.08 -7.45 27.94
C GLY A 231 22.10 -8.30 28.76
N GLU A 232 20.80 -8.02 28.71
CA GLU A 232 19.77 -8.80 29.40
C GLU A 232 18.97 -9.69 28.44
N GLN A 233 18.54 -10.85 28.93
CA GLN A 233 17.61 -11.73 28.22
C GLN A 233 16.20 -11.17 28.35
N VAL A 234 15.45 -11.10 27.23
CA VAL A 234 14.02 -10.80 27.27
C VAL A 234 13.34 -11.88 28.11
N GLN A 235 12.70 -11.50 29.22
CA GLN A 235 11.89 -12.45 29.97
C GLN A 235 10.84 -13.02 29.03
N ARG A 236 10.78 -14.35 28.91
CA ARG A 236 9.73 -15.04 28.14
C ARG A 236 8.40 -14.85 28.86
N GLY A 237 7.70 -13.79 28.53
CA GLY A 237 6.28 -13.57 28.83
C GLY A 237 5.54 -13.37 27.52
N ALA A 238 4.31 -13.89 27.41
CA ALA A 238 3.46 -13.55 26.28
C ALA A 238 3.09 -12.07 26.38
N GLY A 239 3.44 -11.28 25.37
CA GLY A 239 2.94 -9.91 25.26
C GLY A 239 1.42 -9.88 25.34
N ALA A 240 0.87 -8.89 26.03
CA ALA A 240 -0.57 -8.75 26.22
C ALA A 240 -1.15 -7.76 25.22
N THR A 241 -2.37 -8.00 24.76
CA THR A 241 -3.03 -7.19 23.73
C THR A 241 -4.39 -6.72 24.20
N LEU A 242 -4.69 -5.43 24.02
CA LEU A 242 -5.98 -4.82 24.29
C LEU A 242 -6.60 -4.41 22.96
N ILE A 243 -7.78 -4.98 22.67
CA ILE A 243 -8.56 -4.60 21.50
C ILE A 243 -9.13 -3.20 21.72
N LEU A 244 -8.90 -2.30 20.76
CA LEU A 244 -9.32 -0.90 20.83
C LEU A 244 -10.73 -0.69 20.26
N ASP A 245 -11.11 -1.54 19.30
CA ASP A 245 -12.39 -1.48 18.61
C ASP A 245 -13.57 -1.77 19.56
N ASP A 246 -14.71 -1.12 19.27
CA ASP A 246 -16.03 -1.41 19.84
C ASP A 246 -16.87 -2.17 18.80
N ALA A 247 -17.80 -3.01 19.26
CA ALA A 247 -18.80 -3.67 18.44
C ALA A 247 -19.57 -2.75 17.46
N ARG A 248 -19.67 -1.45 17.75
CA ARG A 248 -20.34 -0.47 16.86
C ARG A 248 -19.44 0.68 16.40
N ARG A 249 -18.19 0.73 16.83
CA ARG A 249 -17.27 1.82 16.49
C ARG A 249 -15.82 1.38 16.59
N ALA A 250 -15.22 1.11 15.44
CA ALA A 250 -13.83 0.75 15.32
C ALA A 250 -12.96 1.94 14.91
N HIS A 251 -11.65 1.73 14.91
CA HIS A 251 -10.64 2.74 14.63
C HIS A 251 -9.68 2.25 13.55
N ALA A 252 -10.20 2.12 12.32
CA ALA A 252 -9.44 1.64 11.17
C ALA A 252 -8.04 2.26 11.05
N GLU A 253 -7.07 1.41 10.69
CA GLU A 253 -5.71 1.77 10.31
C GLU A 253 -4.91 2.52 11.38
N LEU A 254 -4.49 1.83 12.45
CA LEU A 254 -3.47 2.39 13.33
C LEU A 254 -2.18 2.66 12.54
N ALA A 255 -1.63 3.86 12.69
CA ALA A 255 -0.43 4.30 11.96
C ALA A 255 0.72 4.72 12.86
N ASP A 256 0.45 5.09 14.11
CA ASP A 256 1.48 5.46 15.07
C ASP A 256 1.07 5.21 16.53
N VAL A 257 2.06 5.06 17.42
CA VAL A 257 1.88 5.01 18.87
C VAL A 257 2.98 5.81 19.55
N VAL A 258 2.63 6.64 20.53
CA VAL A 258 3.58 7.37 21.39
C VAL A 258 3.15 7.25 22.84
N GLY A 259 4.10 6.93 23.72
CA GLY A 259 3.88 6.89 25.16
C GLY A 259 4.26 8.20 25.84
N TRP A 260 3.55 8.53 26.92
CA TRP A 260 3.97 9.52 27.91
C TRP A 260 3.91 8.90 29.31
N PRO A 261 4.92 8.09 29.67
CA PRO A 261 4.90 7.26 30.87
C PRO A 261 4.75 8.06 32.17
N GLU A 262 5.34 9.26 32.24
CA GLU A 262 5.28 10.15 33.41
C GLU A 262 3.84 10.58 33.77
N ARG A 263 2.93 10.53 32.78
CA ARG A 263 1.50 10.83 32.96
C ARG A 263 0.61 9.60 32.76
N GLN A 264 1.20 8.42 32.58
CA GLN A 264 0.48 7.17 32.28
C GLN A 264 -0.45 7.30 31.08
N ARG A 265 0.03 7.93 30.00
CA ARG A 265 -0.76 8.11 28.76
C ARG A 265 -0.12 7.39 27.60
N VAL A 266 -0.96 6.91 26.70
CA VAL A 266 -0.57 6.45 25.37
C VAL A 266 -1.46 7.12 24.34
N PHE A 267 -0.86 7.58 23.25
CA PHE A 267 -1.49 8.23 22.12
C PHE A 267 -1.36 7.31 20.91
N LEU A 268 -2.48 7.01 20.25
CA LEU A 268 -2.54 6.14 19.08
C LEU A 268 -3.17 6.90 17.92
N ALA A 269 -2.45 7.08 16.81
CA ALA A 269 -3.02 7.66 15.59
C ALA A 269 -3.75 6.58 14.80
N ALA A 270 -5.06 6.76 14.61
CA ALA A 270 -5.88 5.91 13.76
C ALA A 270 -6.17 6.63 12.44
N ALA A 271 -5.36 6.32 11.43
CA ALA A 271 -5.31 7.00 10.14
C ALA A 271 -6.60 6.87 9.34
N GLY A 272 -7.32 5.75 9.47
CA GLY A 272 -8.59 5.53 8.77
C GLY A 272 -9.79 6.11 9.48
N ALA A 273 -9.65 6.51 10.75
CA ALA A 273 -10.69 7.10 11.57
C ALA A 273 -10.47 8.59 11.87
N ASP A 274 -9.43 9.20 11.31
CA ASP A 274 -9.05 10.60 11.46
C ASP A 274 -9.00 11.06 12.93
N VAL A 275 -8.47 10.22 13.82
CA VAL A 275 -8.47 10.46 15.27
C VAL A 275 -7.17 10.04 15.92
N VAL A 276 -6.78 10.77 16.98
CA VAL A 276 -5.85 10.25 17.99
C VAL A 276 -6.65 9.72 19.19
N LEU A 277 -6.48 8.45 19.49
CA LEU A 277 -7.04 7.81 20.66
C LEU A 277 -6.07 7.98 21.83
N VAL A 278 -6.61 8.27 23.02
CA VAL A 278 -5.81 8.42 24.24
C VAL A 278 -6.26 7.41 25.28
N TYR A 279 -5.34 6.60 25.78
CA TYR A 279 -5.60 5.63 26.84
C TYR A 279 -4.75 5.89 28.07
N ASP A 280 -5.27 5.43 29.22
CA ASP A 280 -4.55 5.37 30.49
C ASP A 280 -3.71 4.08 30.53
N LEU A 281 -2.39 4.23 30.58
CA LEU A 281 -1.45 3.12 30.45
C LEU A 281 -1.53 2.14 31.63
N ASP A 282 -1.72 2.63 32.86
CA ASP A 282 -1.85 1.77 34.03
C ASP A 282 -3.18 1.02 34.05
N ARG A 283 -4.27 1.64 33.59
CA ARG A 283 -5.55 0.93 33.42
C ARG A 283 -5.45 -0.14 32.35
N VAL A 284 -4.76 0.16 31.24
CA VAL A 284 -4.51 -0.81 30.16
C VAL A 284 -3.70 -2.00 30.69
N ARG A 285 -2.58 -1.76 31.40
CA ARG A 285 -1.78 -2.82 32.03
C ARG A 285 -2.62 -3.69 32.98
N ASN A 286 -3.42 -3.07 33.83
CA ASN A 286 -4.31 -3.77 34.76
C ASN A 286 -5.43 -4.56 34.05
N ALA A 287 -5.93 -4.07 32.92
CA ALA A 287 -6.93 -4.80 32.14
C ALA A 287 -6.29 -6.01 31.45
N MET A 288 -5.12 -5.81 30.84
CA MET A 288 -4.35 -6.85 30.18
C MET A 288 -3.97 -7.98 31.13
N SER A 289 -3.57 -7.68 32.37
CA SER A 289 -3.25 -8.73 33.36
C SER A 289 -4.47 -9.55 33.80
N LYS A 290 -5.68 -8.98 33.73
CA LYS A 290 -6.93 -9.65 34.12
C LYS A 290 -7.60 -10.41 32.99
N TYR A 291 -7.40 -9.97 31.75
CA TYR A 291 -8.10 -10.48 30.57
C TYR A 291 -7.15 -11.03 29.49
N ALA A 292 -5.91 -11.36 29.87
CA ALA A 292 -4.87 -11.84 28.94
C ALA A 292 -5.34 -12.97 28.01
N ASP A 293 -6.22 -13.84 28.50
CA ASP A 293 -6.69 -15.03 27.78
C ASP A 293 -7.99 -14.81 26.98
N HIS A 294 -8.56 -13.61 26.97
CA HIS A 294 -9.87 -13.34 26.36
C HIS A 294 -9.89 -12.08 25.47
N ALA A 295 -10.06 -12.28 24.16
CA ALA A 295 -10.39 -11.22 23.23
C ALA A 295 -11.75 -10.59 23.59
N SER A 296 -11.77 -9.31 23.97
CA SER A 296 -12.99 -8.60 24.36
C SER A 296 -13.08 -7.20 23.76
N LEU A 297 -14.06 -7.00 22.87
CA LEU A 297 -14.44 -5.69 22.30
C LEU A 297 -15.01 -4.70 23.35
N SER A 298 -15.20 -5.15 24.59
CA SER A 298 -15.74 -4.31 25.67
C SER A 298 -14.67 -3.61 26.51
N GLN A 299 -13.42 -4.08 26.47
CA GLN A 299 -12.38 -3.57 27.39
C GLN A 299 -11.72 -2.31 26.85
N GLY A 300 -11.36 -2.25 25.57
CA GLY A 300 -10.78 -1.05 24.95
C GLY A 300 -11.60 0.20 25.27
N PRO A 301 -12.88 0.25 24.90
CA PRO A 301 -13.72 1.43 25.14
C PRO A 301 -13.79 1.89 26.61
N ARG A 302 -13.60 1.00 27.60
CA ARG A 302 -13.63 1.33 29.03
C ARG A 302 -12.39 2.07 29.52
N HIS A 303 -11.27 1.96 28.82
CA HIS A 303 -9.98 2.54 29.21
C HIS A 303 -9.59 3.75 28.35
N LEU A 304 -10.43 4.10 27.39
CA LEU A 304 -10.24 5.27 26.54
C LEU A 304 -10.54 6.56 27.33
N LEU A 305 -9.55 7.44 27.39
CA LEU A 305 -9.66 8.76 28.03
C LEU A 305 -10.24 9.81 27.09
N ALA A 306 -9.80 9.82 25.82
CA ALA A 306 -10.23 10.83 24.86
C ALA A 306 -10.14 10.33 23.42
N ARG A 307 -10.97 10.92 22.56
CA ARG A 307 -10.88 10.85 21.10
C ARG A 307 -10.62 12.25 20.59
N LEU A 308 -9.44 12.48 20.04
CA LEU A 308 -9.00 13.78 19.60
C LEU A 308 -9.12 13.84 18.07
N PRO A 309 -10.15 14.51 17.53
CA PRO A 309 -10.34 14.57 16.09
C PRO A 309 -9.16 15.27 15.42
N THR A 310 -8.68 14.69 14.33
CA THR A 310 -7.59 15.24 13.52
C THR A 310 -8.12 15.67 12.16
N GLN A 311 -7.23 15.92 11.21
CA GLN A 311 -7.62 15.99 9.80
C GLN A 311 -7.25 14.69 9.10
N ALA A 312 -7.45 14.65 7.78
CA ALA A 312 -7.43 13.39 7.06
C ALA A 312 -6.08 12.64 7.15
N ASN A 313 -6.17 11.36 7.50
CA ASN A 313 -5.08 10.40 7.54
C ASN A 313 -3.93 10.79 8.48
N PRO A 314 -4.16 10.85 9.81
CA PRO A 314 -3.09 11.05 10.79
C PRO A 314 -2.08 9.90 10.73
N ARG A 315 -0.81 10.18 10.39
CA ARG A 315 0.21 9.14 10.12
C ARG A 315 1.33 9.06 11.14
N ARG A 316 1.78 10.18 11.69
CA ARG A 316 2.83 10.23 12.70
C ARG A 316 2.49 11.20 13.80
N VAL A 317 3.00 10.92 14.99
CA VAL A 317 2.78 11.69 16.20
C VAL A 317 4.14 12.09 16.78
N GLY A 318 4.35 13.39 16.92
CA GLY A 318 5.49 13.96 17.63
C GLY A 318 5.04 14.49 18.99
N LEU A 319 5.79 14.19 20.04
CA LEU A 319 5.54 14.69 21.40
C LEU A 319 6.70 15.59 21.81
N SER A 320 6.41 16.77 22.37
CA SER A 320 7.43 17.66 22.91
C SER A 320 8.19 17.01 24.07
N GLY A 321 9.41 17.49 24.32
CA GLY A 321 10.26 16.94 25.40
C GLY A 321 9.65 17.04 26.81
N ASP A 322 8.77 18.02 27.04
CA ASP A 322 8.00 18.15 28.29
C ASP A 322 6.69 17.33 28.32
N GLY A 323 6.35 16.68 27.20
CA GLY A 323 5.17 15.85 27.01
C GLY A 323 3.86 16.62 26.83
N LYS A 324 3.86 17.96 26.82
CA LYS A 324 2.62 18.76 26.86
C LYS A 324 2.04 19.08 25.49
N THR A 325 2.87 19.11 24.46
CA THR A 325 2.48 19.45 23.09
C THR A 325 2.61 18.23 22.21
N LEU A 326 1.50 17.79 21.65
CA LEU A 326 1.46 16.69 20.70
C LEU A 326 1.11 17.23 19.31
N VAL A 327 1.88 16.87 18.31
CA VAL A 327 1.69 17.28 16.92
C VAL A 327 1.48 16.04 16.05
N VAL A 328 0.40 16.02 15.29
CA VAL A 328 0.04 14.93 14.40
C VAL A 328 0.20 15.39 12.95
N SER A 329 0.90 14.61 12.13
CA SER A 329 0.95 14.84 10.69
C SER A 329 -0.28 14.24 10.02
N ASN A 330 -1.12 15.08 9.40
CA ASN A 330 -2.28 14.64 8.63
C ASN A 330 -1.87 14.49 7.16
N TYR A 331 -1.42 13.30 6.80
CA TYR A 331 -0.73 13.04 5.53
C TYR A 331 -1.59 13.37 4.31
N LEU A 332 -2.87 12.96 4.33
CA LEU A 332 -3.78 13.23 3.23
C LEU A 332 -4.44 14.61 3.31
N GLY A 333 -4.43 15.22 4.50
CA GLY A 333 -4.96 16.56 4.77
C GLY A 333 -4.00 17.72 4.48
N ASP A 334 -2.73 17.45 4.16
CA ASP A 334 -1.67 18.47 3.99
C ASP A 334 -1.63 19.48 5.16
N SER A 335 -1.70 18.96 6.38
CA SER A 335 -1.79 19.77 7.58
C SER A 335 -1.19 19.09 8.80
N LEU A 336 -1.03 19.86 9.88
CA LEU A 336 -0.70 19.35 11.21
C LEU A 336 -1.88 19.56 12.16
N THR A 337 -2.09 18.63 13.09
CA THR A 337 -3.00 18.82 14.23
C THR A 337 -2.17 19.04 15.49
N VAL A 338 -2.36 20.16 16.17
CA VAL A 338 -1.70 20.48 17.43
C VAL A 338 -2.65 20.20 18.58
N ILE A 339 -2.19 19.43 19.57
CA ILE A 339 -2.95 18.93 20.71
C ILE A 339 -2.25 19.35 22.00
N ASP A 340 -3.03 19.91 22.94
CA ASP A 340 -2.65 20.03 24.34
C ASP A 340 -2.80 18.66 24.98
N ALA A 341 -1.67 18.00 25.17
CA ALA A 341 -1.60 16.62 25.62
C ALA A 341 -1.98 16.48 27.09
N GLU A 342 -1.94 17.55 27.91
CA GLU A 342 -2.38 17.55 29.31
C GLU A 342 -3.91 17.66 29.40
N LYS A 343 -4.49 18.63 28.68
CA LYS A 343 -5.93 18.90 28.66
C LYS A 343 -6.70 17.95 27.76
N LEU A 344 -6.01 17.11 26.98
CA LEU A 344 -6.60 16.20 25.99
C LEU A 344 -7.53 16.97 25.04
N LYS A 345 -6.99 18.05 24.46
CA LYS A 345 -7.78 18.94 23.60
C LYS A 345 -6.99 19.32 22.35
N VAL A 346 -7.66 19.24 21.21
CA VAL A 346 -7.16 19.81 19.95
C VAL A 346 -7.11 21.32 20.09
N VAL A 347 -5.92 21.90 19.95
CA VAL A 347 -5.69 23.34 20.02
C VAL A 347 -6.02 23.99 18.68
N LYS A 348 -5.45 23.45 17.60
CA LYS A 348 -5.64 23.96 16.24
C LYS A 348 -5.16 22.97 15.17
N HIS A 349 -5.55 23.24 13.93
CA HIS A 349 -4.94 22.63 12.74
C HIS A 349 -4.13 23.68 11.99
N ILE A 350 -2.93 23.30 11.54
CA ILE A 350 -2.03 24.15 10.76
C ILE A 350 -2.01 23.64 9.32
N PRO A 351 -2.60 24.36 8.35
CA PRO A 351 -2.50 23.99 6.94
C PRO A 351 -1.07 24.21 6.44
N LEU A 352 -0.53 23.28 5.65
CA LEU A 352 0.80 23.37 5.04
C LEU A 352 0.75 23.88 3.59
N SER A 353 -0.33 24.61 3.25
CA SER A 353 -0.57 25.23 1.93
C SER A 353 -0.60 24.25 0.75
N GLY A 354 -1.12 23.04 0.96
CA GLY A 354 -1.39 22.09 -0.11
C GLY A 354 -2.47 22.58 -1.09
N PRO A 355 -2.48 22.10 -2.35
CA PRO A 355 -3.51 22.43 -3.32
C PRO A 355 -4.86 21.84 -2.91
N LYS A 356 -5.96 22.34 -3.51
CA LYS A 356 -7.28 21.74 -3.30
C LYS A 356 -7.30 20.29 -3.81
N PRO A 357 -8.01 19.36 -3.14
CA PRO A 357 -8.11 17.98 -3.59
C PRO A 357 -8.74 17.85 -4.99
N ASP A 358 -7.99 17.28 -5.93
CA ASP A 358 -8.51 16.79 -7.21
C ASP A 358 -9.29 15.47 -7.00
N ALA A 359 -9.89 14.92 -8.06
CA ALA A 359 -10.66 13.68 -7.96
C ALA A 359 -9.84 12.50 -7.42
N ALA A 360 -8.59 12.37 -7.88
CA ALA A 360 -7.70 11.32 -7.43
C ALA A 360 -7.29 11.48 -5.95
N ARG A 361 -7.10 12.70 -5.44
CA ARG A 361 -6.84 12.95 -4.01
C ARG A 361 -8.07 12.68 -3.16
N ARG A 362 -9.26 13.05 -3.61
CA ARG A 362 -10.51 12.66 -2.94
C ARG A 362 -10.70 11.14 -2.93
N GLY A 363 -10.32 10.46 -4.01
CA GLY A 363 -10.26 9.00 -4.08
C GLY A 363 -9.27 8.39 -3.12
N GLU A 364 -8.07 8.94 -2.99
CA GLU A 364 -7.05 8.50 -2.04
C GLU A 364 -7.52 8.67 -0.59
N LEU A 365 -8.19 9.79 -0.28
CA LEU A 365 -8.84 10.04 1.00
C LEU A 365 -9.90 8.97 1.32
N LEU A 366 -10.78 8.69 0.36
CA LEU A 366 -11.81 7.65 0.46
C LEU A 366 -11.20 6.26 0.65
N PHE A 367 -10.17 5.92 -0.13
CA PHE A 367 -9.47 4.64 -0.11
C PHE A 367 -8.84 4.32 1.25
N ASN A 368 -8.34 5.34 1.95
CA ASN A 368 -7.73 5.19 3.27
C ASN A 368 -8.73 5.40 4.42
N SER A 369 -10.01 5.68 4.15
CA SER A 369 -10.98 6.01 5.19
C SER A 369 -11.86 4.83 5.58
N GLY A 370 -11.99 4.60 6.88
CA GLY A 370 -12.95 3.65 7.44
C GLY A 370 -14.40 4.12 7.32
N ARG A 371 -14.66 5.38 6.93
CA ARG A 371 -16.03 5.94 6.84
C ARG A 371 -16.93 5.19 5.85
N LEU A 372 -16.33 4.55 4.85
CA LEU A 372 -17.03 3.78 3.84
C LEU A 372 -17.25 2.33 4.27
N THR A 373 -17.02 2.01 5.53
CA THR A 373 -17.12 0.66 6.08
C THR A 373 -18.05 0.66 7.28
N GLN A 374 -18.86 -0.39 7.39
CA GLN A 374 -19.68 -0.63 8.57
C GLN A 374 -18.86 -0.43 9.84
N PHE A 375 -19.37 0.43 10.75
CA PHE A 375 -18.75 0.75 12.04
C PHE A 375 -17.32 1.33 11.98
N GLY A 376 -16.77 1.66 10.80
CA GLY A 376 -15.41 2.16 10.68
C GLY A 376 -14.32 1.11 10.91
N GLN A 377 -14.58 -0.17 10.63
CA GLN A 377 -13.68 -1.28 11.00
C GLN A 377 -12.36 -1.32 10.24
N PHE A 378 -12.40 -1.05 8.95
CA PHE A 378 -11.24 -1.11 8.06
C PHE A 378 -11.44 -0.17 6.87
N SER A 379 -10.42 -0.01 6.04
CA SER A 379 -10.49 0.74 4.77
C SER A 379 -9.97 -0.13 3.62
N CYS A 380 -9.97 0.38 2.39
CA CYS A 380 -9.33 -0.33 1.28
C CYS A 380 -7.83 -0.53 1.55
N ALA A 381 -7.19 0.43 2.22
CA ALA A 381 -5.77 0.35 2.59
C ALA A 381 -5.43 -0.78 3.58
N SER A 382 -6.43 -1.32 4.30
CA SER A 382 -6.22 -2.44 5.22
C SER A 382 -5.82 -3.73 4.50
N CYS A 383 -6.47 -4.02 3.36
CA CYS A 383 -6.10 -5.13 2.47
C CYS A 383 -5.10 -4.71 1.39
N HIS A 384 -5.18 -3.46 0.93
CA HIS A 384 -4.37 -2.92 -0.16
C HIS A 384 -3.47 -1.77 0.32
N PRO A 385 -2.51 -2.03 1.22
CA PRO A 385 -1.66 -0.99 1.79
C PRO A 385 -0.90 -0.26 0.67
N ASN A 386 -1.12 1.07 0.57
CA ASN A 386 -0.57 1.93 -0.49
C ASN A 386 -0.91 1.46 -1.93
N GLY A 387 -2.05 0.79 -2.11
CA GLY A 387 -2.44 0.20 -3.40
C GLY A 387 -1.82 -1.16 -3.70
N GLY A 388 -0.95 -1.67 -2.83
CA GLY A 388 -0.37 -3.01 -2.94
C GLY A 388 -1.34 -4.12 -2.49
N SER A 389 -0.79 -5.14 -1.86
CA SER A 389 -1.51 -6.28 -1.29
C SER A 389 -0.99 -6.58 0.11
N ASP A 390 -1.88 -7.04 0.99
CA ASP A 390 -1.57 -7.58 2.32
C ASP A 390 -0.94 -8.98 2.25
N GLY A 391 -0.98 -9.63 1.09
CA GLY A 391 -0.49 -11.00 0.88
C GLY A 391 -1.32 -12.07 1.59
N LEU A 392 -2.54 -11.75 2.01
CA LEU A 392 -3.43 -12.66 2.72
C LEU A 392 -4.53 -13.22 1.80
N ASN A 393 -5.12 -14.34 2.24
CA ASN A 393 -6.22 -14.99 1.55
C ASN A 393 -7.52 -14.77 2.31
N TRP A 394 -8.57 -14.38 1.60
CA TRP A 394 -9.84 -14.01 2.20
C TRP A 394 -10.98 -14.83 1.58
N ASP A 395 -11.88 -15.34 2.42
CA ASP A 395 -13.14 -15.95 1.98
C ASP A 395 -14.20 -14.85 1.84
N LEU A 396 -14.35 -14.32 0.62
CA LEU A 396 -15.20 -13.16 0.36
C LEU A 396 -16.58 -13.60 -0.17
N PRO A 397 -17.70 -13.06 0.37
CA PRO A 397 -19.04 -13.45 -0.07
C PRO A 397 -19.30 -13.34 -1.58
N ARG A 398 -18.63 -12.39 -2.26
CA ARG A 398 -18.78 -12.15 -3.70
C ARG A 398 -18.11 -13.22 -4.56
N ASP A 399 -17.11 -13.92 -4.01
CA ASP A 399 -16.36 -14.95 -4.72
C ASP A 399 -16.89 -16.36 -4.41
N GLY A 400 -17.90 -16.47 -3.55
CA GLY A 400 -18.48 -17.74 -3.07
C GLY A 400 -17.90 -18.13 -1.71
N VAL A 401 -18.69 -18.85 -0.90
CA VAL A 401 -18.29 -19.26 0.46
C VAL A 401 -17.36 -20.47 0.38
N GLY A 402 -16.26 -20.45 1.13
CA GLY A 402 -15.21 -21.45 1.07
C GLY A 402 -14.27 -21.29 -0.13
N ASN A 403 -14.35 -20.15 -0.82
CA ASN A 403 -13.54 -19.85 -2.01
C ASN A 403 -12.50 -18.77 -1.70
N PHE A 404 -11.48 -19.13 -0.93
CA PHE A 404 -10.44 -18.20 -0.50
C PHE A 404 -9.70 -17.59 -1.69
N LYS A 405 -9.63 -16.25 -1.70
CA LYS A 405 -8.88 -15.50 -2.70
C LYS A 405 -7.77 -14.67 -2.07
N ASN A 406 -6.57 -14.77 -2.63
CA ASN A 406 -5.47 -13.90 -2.31
C ASN A 406 -5.80 -12.45 -2.67
N THR A 407 -5.40 -11.48 -1.85
CA THR A 407 -5.57 -10.07 -2.19
C THR A 407 -4.71 -9.69 -3.40
N LYS A 408 -5.33 -9.24 -4.50
CA LYS A 408 -4.59 -8.76 -5.67
C LYS A 408 -3.95 -7.39 -5.37
N SER A 409 -2.75 -7.14 -5.90
CA SER A 409 -2.23 -5.77 -5.96
C SER A 409 -3.11 -4.89 -6.85
N LEU A 410 -3.30 -3.62 -6.48
CA LEU A 410 -3.99 -2.61 -7.28
C LEU A 410 -3.02 -1.68 -8.03
N LEU A 411 -1.71 -1.89 -7.86
CA LEU A 411 -0.67 -1.15 -8.57
C LEU A 411 -0.75 -1.43 -10.08
N GLY A 412 -0.92 -0.39 -10.89
CA GLY A 412 -1.01 -0.49 -12.35
C GLY A 412 -2.32 -1.12 -12.87
N VAL A 413 -3.37 -1.18 -12.03
CA VAL A 413 -4.60 -1.93 -12.34
C VAL A 413 -5.44 -1.35 -13.48
N LYS A 414 -5.21 -0.09 -13.88
CA LYS A 414 -6.03 0.63 -14.87
C LYS A 414 -6.38 -0.21 -16.11
N ASP A 415 -5.39 -0.88 -16.69
CA ASP A 415 -5.52 -1.53 -17.99
C ASP A 415 -5.66 -3.06 -17.90
N THR A 416 -6.07 -3.61 -16.75
CA THR A 416 -6.14 -5.07 -16.51
C THR A 416 -7.58 -5.60 -16.38
N ALA A 417 -8.51 -5.04 -17.16
CA ALA A 417 -9.90 -5.51 -17.17
C ALA A 417 -9.99 -6.91 -17.85
N PRO A 418 -10.92 -7.79 -17.42
CA PRO A 418 -11.88 -7.61 -16.33
C PRO A 418 -11.22 -7.71 -14.95
N TYR A 419 -11.90 -7.27 -13.89
CA TYR A 419 -11.33 -7.14 -12.56
C TYR A 419 -11.75 -8.28 -11.61
N GLY A 420 -10.87 -8.57 -10.65
CA GLY A 420 -11.00 -9.70 -9.72
C GLY A 420 -10.41 -11.00 -10.28
N TRP A 421 -10.26 -12.02 -9.43
CA TRP A 421 -9.76 -13.33 -9.84
C TRP A 421 -10.71 -14.07 -10.76
N LEU A 422 -12.01 -13.89 -10.57
CA LEU A 422 -13.05 -14.51 -11.38
C LEU A 422 -13.53 -13.64 -12.55
N GLY A 423 -12.89 -12.48 -12.79
CA GLY A 423 -13.25 -11.58 -13.89
C GLY A 423 -14.71 -11.08 -13.87
N THR A 424 -15.37 -11.06 -12.71
CA THR A 424 -16.81 -10.76 -12.57
C THR A 424 -17.14 -9.27 -12.67
N SER A 425 -16.14 -8.40 -12.80
CA SER A 425 -16.31 -6.96 -12.89
C SER A 425 -15.71 -6.44 -14.21
N PRO A 426 -16.53 -6.02 -15.18
CA PRO A 426 -16.03 -5.49 -16.46
C PRO A 426 -15.25 -4.17 -16.31
N THR A 427 -15.62 -3.34 -15.33
CA THR A 427 -14.97 -2.03 -15.09
C THR A 427 -14.46 -1.88 -13.66
N LEU A 428 -13.53 -0.94 -13.43
CA LEU A 428 -13.10 -0.58 -12.07
C LEU A 428 -14.27 -0.06 -11.24
N ALA A 429 -15.17 0.73 -11.85
CA ALA A 429 -16.36 1.24 -11.17
C ALA A 429 -17.25 0.10 -10.65
N ASP A 430 -17.49 -0.94 -11.46
CA ASP A 430 -18.24 -2.13 -11.03
C ASP A 430 -17.54 -2.86 -9.88
N ARG A 431 -16.20 -2.97 -9.94
CA ARG A 431 -15.41 -3.63 -8.89
C ARG A 431 -15.46 -2.84 -7.57
N VAL A 432 -15.24 -1.53 -7.63
CA VAL A 432 -15.26 -0.64 -6.45
C VAL A 432 -16.66 -0.64 -5.83
N ALA A 433 -17.70 -0.35 -6.61
CA ALA A 433 -19.06 -0.27 -6.10
C ALA A 433 -19.56 -1.62 -5.54
N GLY A 434 -19.23 -2.72 -6.24
CA GLY A 434 -19.52 -4.07 -5.75
C GLY A 434 -18.84 -4.37 -4.42
N THR A 435 -17.56 -4.01 -4.28
CA THR A 435 -16.78 -4.25 -3.05
C THR A 435 -17.32 -3.43 -1.88
N LEU A 436 -17.65 -2.16 -2.11
CA LEU A 436 -18.24 -1.29 -1.08
C LEU A 436 -19.58 -1.85 -0.58
N ARG A 437 -20.47 -2.29 -1.48
CA ARG A 437 -21.75 -2.89 -1.09
C ARG A 437 -21.60 -4.22 -0.37
N THR A 438 -20.80 -5.15 -0.90
CA THR A 438 -20.80 -6.53 -0.41
C THR A 438 -19.89 -6.73 0.81
N LEU A 439 -18.70 -6.14 0.80
CA LEU A 439 -17.69 -6.32 1.84
C LEU A 439 -17.77 -5.20 2.87
N HIS A 440 -17.75 -3.94 2.43
CA HIS A 440 -17.77 -2.81 3.35
C HIS A 440 -19.17 -2.51 3.93
N LYS A 441 -20.23 -3.07 3.34
CA LYS A 441 -21.64 -2.82 3.69
C LYS A 441 -22.02 -1.34 3.62
N TYR A 442 -21.53 -0.67 2.58
CA TYR A 442 -21.76 0.73 2.32
C TYR A 442 -22.32 0.90 0.91
N GLU A 443 -23.35 1.74 0.76
CA GLU A 443 -23.86 2.12 -0.55
C GLU A 443 -23.18 3.41 -1.00
N PRO A 444 -22.25 3.36 -1.97
CA PRO A 444 -21.53 4.53 -2.41
C PRO A 444 -22.34 5.38 -3.39
N SER A 445 -22.09 6.69 -3.36
CA SER A 445 -22.51 7.59 -4.42
C SER A 445 -21.66 7.41 -5.69
N ASP A 446 -22.21 7.83 -6.83
CA ASP A 446 -21.48 7.83 -8.10
C ASP A 446 -20.19 8.67 -8.06
N GLU A 447 -20.19 9.76 -7.29
CA GLU A 447 -19.01 10.63 -7.13
C GLU A 447 -17.91 9.92 -6.34
N GLU A 448 -18.25 9.22 -5.25
CA GLU A 448 -17.27 8.44 -4.48
C GLU A 448 -16.65 7.33 -5.32
N VAL A 449 -17.45 6.61 -6.11
CA VAL A 449 -16.92 5.59 -7.02
C VAL A 449 -15.98 6.22 -8.05
N LYS A 450 -16.37 7.33 -8.67
CA LYS A 450 -15.53 8.04 -9.65
C LYS A 450 -14.21 8.52 -9.05
N ASP A 451 -14.25 9.10 -7.86
CA ASP A 451 -13.05 9.59 -7.17
C ASP A 451 -12.11 8.44 -6.82
N ILE A 452 -12.62 7.33 -6.27
CA ILE A 452 -11.81 6.14 -5.97
C ILE A 452 -11.21 5.55 -7.26
N VAL A 453 -11.99 5.43 -8.34
CA VAL A 453 -11.48 4.97 -9.64
C VAL A 453 -10.38 5.91 -10.14
N ALA A 454 -10.58 7.22 -10.06
CA ALA A 454 -9.57 8.19 -10.45
C ALA A 454 -8.26 8.00 -9.67
N TYR A 455 -8.31 7.69 -8.37
CA TYR A 455 -7.13 7.35 -7.59
C TYR A 455 -6.46 6.05 -8.06
N LEU A 456 -7.23 4.97 -8.24
CA LEU A 456 -6.70 3.67 -8.68
C LEU A 456 -6.01 3.76 -10.05
N GLU A 457 -6.52 4.59 -10.96
CA GLU A 457 -5.91 4.84 -12.26
C GLU A 457 -4.57 5.59 -12.17
N THR A 458 -4.27 6.23 -11.03
CA THR A 458 -2.98 6.90 -10.79
C THR A 458 -1.90 5.97 -10.23
N LEU A 459 -2.28 4.77 -9.77
CA LEU A 459 -1.34 3.84 -9.17
C LEU A 459 -0.41 3.27 -10.26
N PRO A 460 0.91 3.54 -10.20
CA PRO A 460 1.84 2.99 -11.17
C PRO A 460 1.94 1.47 -11.00
N PRO A 461 2.28 0.71 -12.05
CA PRO A 461 2.70 -0.67 -11.85
C PRO A 461 3.91 -0.72 -10.90
N PRO A 462 4.12 -1.82 -10.16
CA PRO A 462 5.29 -1.94 -9.31
C PRO A 462 6.57 -1.83 -10.16
N SER A 463 7.58 -1.12 -9.67
CA SER A 463 8.85 -1.03 -10.36
C SER A 463 9.54 -2.39 -10.35
N PRO A 464 10.00 -2.91 -11.50
CA PRO A 464 10.84 -4.09 -11.51
C PRO A 464 12.18 -3.80 -10.83
N PRO A 465 12.91 -4.83 -10.36
CA PRO A 465 14.27 -4.67 -9.87
C PRO A 465 15.15 -3.92 -10.89
N ALA A 466 15.96 -2.97 -10.43
CA ALA A 466 16.82 -2.21 -11.34
C ALA A 466 17.85 -3.14 -11.99
N ARG A 467 17.88 -3.20 -13.32
CA ARG A 467 18.81 -4.08 -14.06
C ARG A 467 20.28 -3.80 -13.74
N SER A 468 20.62 -2.55 -13.43
CA SER A 468 21.98 -2.14 -13.02
C SER A 468 22.41 -2.72 -11.66
N GLU A 469 21.46 -3.16 -10.83
CA GLU A 469 21.73 -3.77 -9.53
C GLU A 469 21.85 -5.29 -9.61
N LEU A 470 21.57 -5.89 -10.77
CA LEU A 470 21.66 -7.32 -10.99
C LEU A 470 23.07 -7.73 -11.45
N PRO A 471 23.64 -8.83 -10.92
CA PRO A 471 24.88 -9.41 -11.44
C PRO A 471 24.78 -9.74 -12.94
N ALA A 472 25.91 -9.69 -13.66
CA ALA A 472 25.96 -9.98 -15.10
C ALA A 472 25.38 -11.38 -15.45
N GLU A 473 25.63 -12.38 -14.61
CA GLU A 473 25.06 -13.72 -14.80
C GLU A 473 23.53 -13.75 -14.62
N SER A 474 22.97 -12.93 -13.72
CA SER A 474 21.53 -12.79 -13.58
C SER A 474 20.88 -12.15 -14.82
N LEU A 475 21.57 -11.21 -15.47
CA LEU A 475 21.08 -10.60 -16.72
C LEU A 475 21.03 -11.62 -17.86
N LYS A 476 22.05 -12.47 -18.00
CA LYS A 476 22.04 -13.57 -18.98
C LYS A 476 20.92 -14.59 -18.69
N ALA A 477 20.70 -14.92 -17.42
CA ALA A 477 19.61 -15.79 -17.01
C ALA A 477 18.23 -15.21 -17.37
N VAL A 478 18.04 -13.90 -17.15
CA VAL A 478 16.82 -13.17 -17.57
C VAL A 478 16.61 -13.24 -19.08
N GLU A 479 17.66 -13.05 -19.88
CA GLU A 479 17.57 -13.13 -21.35
C GLU A 479 17.21 -14.55 -21.84
N ARG A 480 17.86 -15.59 -21.29
CA ARG A 480 17.51 -16.98 -21.60
C ARG A 480 16.08 -17.30 -21.15
N GLY A 481 15.70 -16.84 -19.96
CA GLY A 481 14.35 -16.99 -19.40
C GLY A 481 13.26 -16.37 -20.26
N GLN A 482 13.53 -15.19 -20.85
CA GLN A 482 12.60 -14.57 -21.80
C GLN A 482 12.37 -15.45 -23.03
N GLY A 483 13.44 -16.02 -23.61
CA GLY A 483 13.32 -16.95 -24.73
C GLY A 483 12.51 -18.21 -24.39
N LEU A 484 12.63 -18.72 -23.16
CA LEU A 484 11.82 -19.82 -22.66
C LEU A 484 10.35 -19.44 -22.49
N PHE A 485 10.08 -18.26 -21.93
CA PHE A 485 8.74 -17.70 -21.73
C PHE A 485 7.97 -17.58 -23.05
N GLU A 486 8.63 -17.08 -24.10
CA GLU A 486 8.04 -16.88 -25.43
C GLU A 486 8.01 -18.16 -26.28
N GLY A 487 8.88 -19.11 -25.98
CA GLY A 487 9.06 -20.35 -26.73
C GLY A 487 8.64 -21.59 -25.96
N LYS A 488 9.61 -22.31 -25.41
CA LYS A 488 9.45 -23.69 -24.88
C LYS A 488 8.39 -23.81 -23.78
N ALA A 489 8.27 -22.81 -22.91
CA ALA A 489 7.30 -22.80 -21.80
C ALA A 489 5.90 -22.31 -22.23
N ARG A 490 5.80 -21.62 -23.38
CA ARG A 490 4.55 -21.11 -23.98
C ARG A 490 3.72 -20.21 -23.06
N CYS A 491 4.37 -19.39 -22.23
CA CYS A 491 3.71 -18.50 -21.28
C CYS A 491 3.03 -17.31 -21.96
N ASN A 492 3.60 -16.82 -23.07
CA ASN A 492 3.10 -15.69 -23.85
C ASN A 492 1.73 -15.94 -24.54
N GLY A 493 1.18 -17.15 -24.47
CA GLY A 493 -0.16 -17.44 -24.98
C GLY A 493 -1.27 -16.75 -24.18
N CYS A 494 -1.09 -16.62 -22.86
CA CYS A 494 -2.02 -15.92 -21.97
C CYS A 494 -1.38 -14.66 -21.37
N HIS A 495 -0.07 -14.67 -21.12
CA HIS A 495 0.66 -13.53 -20.55
C HIS A 495 1.37 -12.73 -21.64
N ALA A 496 0.63 -11.87 -22.33
CA ALA A 496 1.12 -11.13 -23.49
C ALA A 496 0.96 -9.61 -23.32
N GLY A 497 1.60 -8.86 -24.23
CA GLY A 497 1.42 -7.42 -24.33
C GLY A 497 2.01 -6.62 -23.15
N PRO A 498 1.70 -5.32 -23.07
CA PRO A 498 2.32 -4.40 -22.10
C PRO A 498 2.05 -4.72 -20.63
N THR A 499 0.94 -5.41 -20.34
CA THR A 499 0.53 -5.78 -18.99
C THR A 499 0.84 -7.23 -18.63
N PHE A 500 1.32 -8.04 -19.59
CA PHE A 500 1.51 -9.48 -19.44
C PHE A 500 0.22 -10.21 -19.00
N ASP A 501 -0.92 -9.81 -19.55
CA ASP A 501 -2.20 -10.48 -19.42
C ASP A 501 -3.00 -10.34 -20.72
N ASP A 502 -3.92 -11.26 -20.96
CA ASP A 502 -4.76 -11.29 -22.15
C ASP A 502 -6.20 -10.85 -21.89
N GLY A 503 -6.51 -10.39 -20.67
CA GLY A 503 -7.86 -10.03 -20.24
C GLY A 503 -8.89 -11.17 -20.33
N LYS A 504 -8.46 -12.43 -20.32
CA LYS A 504 -9.35 -13.60 -20.45
C LYS A 504 -9.26 -14.50 -19.22
N LEU A 505 -10.28 -15.35 -19.09
CA LEU A 505 -10.32 -16.39 -18.06
C LEU A 505 -9.82 -17.72 -18.60
N HIS A 506 -8.92 -18.38 -17.88
CA HIS A 506 -8.37 -19.69 -18.24
C HIS A 506 -8.47 -20.68 -17.10
N ASP A 507 -8.67 -21.95 -17.44
CA ASP A 507 -8.47 -23.03 -16.49
C ASP A 507 -7.01 -23.48 -16.55
N VAL A 508 -6.25 -23.09 -15.54
CA VAL A 508 -4.84 -23.47 -15.36
C VAL A 508 -4.67 -24.66 -14.42
N GLY A 509 -5.77 -25.40 -14.13
CA GLY A 509 -5.75 -26.59 -13.29
C GLY A 509 -5.65 -26.32 -11.79
N THR A 510 -5.81 -25.05 -11.38
CA THR A 510 -5.61 -24.63 -9.98
C THR A 510 -6.91 -24.53 -9.19
N GLY A 511 -8.07 -24.93 -9.72
CA GLY A 511 -9.40 -24.73 -9.12
C GLY A 511 -9.56 -25.06 -7.62
N THR A 512 -10.72 -24.69 -7.07
CA THR A 512 -11.00 -24.82 -5.63
C THR A 512 -11.73 -26.12 -5.31
N ILE A 513 -12.05 -26.33 -4.02
CA ILE A 513 -12.88 -27.46 -3.57
C ILE A 513 -14.27 -27.47 -4.24
N LEU A 514 -14.72 -26.33 -4.76
CA LEU A 514 -16.02 -26.19 -5.41
C LEU A 514 -16.01 -26.54 -6.90
N GLY A 515 -14.85 -26.76 -7.52
CA GLY A 515 -14.73 -27.24 -8.90
C GLY A 515 -13.63 -26.56 -9.73
N GLU A 516 -13.66 -26.81 -11.04
CA GLU A 516 -12.79 -26.12 -12.00
C GLU A 516 -13.21 -24.65 -12.11
N GLU A 517 -12.33 -23.74 -11.68
CA GLU A 517 -12.53 -22.31 -11.83
C GLU A 517 -11.64 -21.78 -12.94
N ARG A 518 -12.26 -21.08 -13.90
CA ARG A 518 -11.50 -20.27 -14.85
C ARG A 518 -11.11 -18.98 -14.17
N ILE A 519 -9.81 -18.71 -14.11
CA ILE A 519 -9.24 -17.56 -13.45
C ILE A 519 -8.86 -16.52 -14.50
N ASN A 520 -9.22 -15.27 -14.24
CA ASN A 520 -8.76 -14.13 -15.01
C ASN A 520 -7.24 -13.99 -14.90
N THR A 521 -6.55 -14.01 -16.04
CA THR A 521 -5.09 -13.90 -16.13
C THR A 521 -4.60 -12.65 -15.40
N PRO A 522 -3.82 -12.76 -14.31
CA PRO A 522 -3.24 -11.59 -13.67
C PRO A 522 -2.07 -11.03 -14.50
N SER A 523 -1.92 -9.70 -14.49
CA SER A 523 -0.70 -9.03 -14.97
C SER A 523 0.53 -9.56 -14.24
N LEU A 524 1.62 -9.82 -14.97
CA LEU A 524 2.90 -10.24 -14.39
C LEU A 524 3.83 -9.07 -14.03
N ARG A 525 3.43 -7.82 -14.26
CA ARG A 525 4.22 -6.65 -13.86
C ARG A 525 4.42 -6.62 -12.34
N GLY A 526 5.68 -6.57 -11.91
CA GLY A 526 6.06 -6.55 -10.51
C GLY A 526 5.79 -7.85 -9.75
N LEU A 527 5.73 -8.98 -10.45
CA LEU A 527 5.39 -10.30 -9.90
C LEU A 527 6.25 -10.66 -8.68
N SER A 528 7.52 -10.25 -8.66
CA SER A 528 8.45 -10.52 -7.55
C SER A 528 7.98 -9.95 -6.20
N SER A 529 7.05 -9.00 -6.21
CA SER A 529 6.52 -8.31 -5.02
C SER A 529 5.14 -8.81 -4.59
N SER A 530 4.57 -9.82 -5.26
CA SER A 530 3.18 -10.23 -5.07
C SER A 530 3.01 -11.63 -4.44
N ALA A 531 4.04 -12.15 -3.77
CA ALA A 531 3.90 -13.40 -3.04
C ALA A 531 2.85 -13.25 -1.91
N PRO A 532 2.09 -14.32 -1.58
CA PRO A 532 2.09 -15.64 -2.22
C PRO A 532 1.32 -15.66 -3.56
N TYR A 533 1.60 -16.66 -4.39
CA TYR A 533 1.13 -16.76 -5.77
C TYR A 533 -0.09 -17.68 -5.93
N LEU A 534 -0.71 -17.59 -7.11
CA LEU A 534 -2.01 -18.15 -7.47
C LEU A 534 -3.19 -17.45 -6.77
N HIS A 535 -4.39 -17.70 -7.30
CA HIS A 535 -5.58 -16.97 -6.87
C HIS A 535 -5.95 -17.19 -5.41
N ASP A 536 -5.45 -18.24 -4.76
CA ASP A 536 -5.68 -18.59 -3.36
C ASP A 536 -4.37 -18.61 -2.55
N GLY A 537 -3.28 -18.06 -3.08
CA GLY A 537 -2.03 -17.92 -2.34
C GLY A 537 -1.37 -19.23 -1.92
N ARG A 538 -1.71 -20.38 -2.53
CA ARG A 538 -1.16 -21.69 -2.11
C ARG A 538 0.33 -21.85 -2.40
N ALA A 539 0.87 -21.10 -3.36
CA ALA A 539 2.28 -21.16 -3.75
C ALA A 539 3.08 -20.05 -3.05
N GLN A 540 4.09 -20.40 -2.26
CA GLN A 540 4.94 -19.45 -1.54
C GLN A 540 6.07 -18.88 -2.41
N SER A 541 6.39 -19.56 -3.51
CA SER A 541 7.41 -19.15 -4.48
C SER A 541 6.89 -19.31 -5.92
N ILE A 542 7.54 -18.65 -6.88
CA ILE A 542 7.23 -18.81 -8.31
C ILE A 542 7.55 -20.25 -8.73
N GLU A 543 8.61 -20.84 -8.18
CA GLU A 543 9.02 -22.22 -8.41
C GLU A 543 7.92 -23.21 -8.01
N GLU A 544 7.23 -23.00 -6.88
CA GLU A 544 6.15 -23.87 -6.42
C GLU A 544 4.95 -23.87 -7.38
N VAL A 545 4.69 -22.77 -8.09
CA VAL A 545 3.62 -22.71 -9.11
C VAL A 545 3.79 -23.83 -10.13
N PHE A 546 5.02 -24.09 -10.56
CA PHE A 546 5.33 -25.08 -11.58
C PHE A 546 5.64 -26.46 -11.00
N SER A 547 6.42 -26.52 -9.91
CA SER A 547 6.92 -27.78 -9.35
C SER A 547 5.90 -28.53 -8.50
N LYS A 548 4.96 -27.82 -7.86
CA LYS A 548 4.00 -28.39 -6.91
C LYS A 548 2.54 -28.18 -7.32
N TYR A 549 2.24 -27.04 -7.96
CA TYR A 549 0.86 -26.63 -8.22
C TYR A 549 0.46 -26.64 -9.71
N ASN A 550 1.23 -27.32 -10.56
CA ASN A 550 0.91 -27.56 -11.99
C ASN A 550 0.79 -29.06 -12.32
N GLU A 551 0.29 -29.89 -11.39
CA GLU A 551 0.18 -31.35 -11.57
C GLU A 551 -0.64 -31.75 -12.81
N ARG A 552 -1.66 -30.94 -13.15
CA ARG A 552 -2.52 -31.15 -14.33
C ARG A 552 -1.91 -30.65 -15.64
N ARG A 553 -0.74 -30.02 -15.61
CA ARG A 553 -0.01 -29.47 -16.77
C ARG A 553 -0.88 -28.54 -17.63
N LYS A 554 -1.68 -27.70 -16.96
CA LYS A 554 -2.56 -26.70 -17.60
C LYS A 554 -2.00 -25.28 -17.52
N HIS A 555 -0.92 -25.05 -16.77
CA HIS A 555 -0.29 -23.74 -16.59
C HIS A 555 1.04 -23.63 -17.37
N GLY A 556 0.95 -23.68 -18.70
CA GLY A 556 2.12 -23.70 -19.59
C GLY A 556 2.88 -25.04 -19.60
N ASP A 557 3.88 -25.14 -20.47
CA ASP A 557 4.69 -26.35 -20.71
C ASP A 557 5.97 -26.35 -19.85
N ALA A 558 5.90 -25.80 -18.64
CA ALA A 558 7.04 -25.66 -17.73
C ALA A 558 7.60 -27.01 -17.24
N ASP A 559 6.80 -28.08 -17.29
CA ASP A 559 7.20 -29.46 -16.98
C ASP A 559 8.21 -30.04 -17.98
N ARG A 560 8.33 -29.43 -19.17
CA ARG A 560 9.32 -29.80 -20.20
C ARG A 560 10.68 -29.14 -20.00
N LEU A 561 10.79 -28.23 -19.04
CA LEU A 561 12.02 -27.50 -18.76
C LEU A 561 12.97 -28.35 -17.89
N THR A 562 14.27 -28.23 -18.14
CA THR A 562 15.28 -28.68 -17.18
C THR A 562 15.25 -27.79 -15.93
N ALA A 563 15.91 -28.22 -14.85
CA ALA A 563 16.01 -27.41 -13.64
C ALA A 563 16.69 -26.05 -13.90
N GLU A 564 17.68 -26.02 -14.79
CA GLU A 564 18.38 -24.79 -15.19
C GLU A 564 17.48 -23.87 -16.04
N GLU A 565 16.76 -24.43 -17.01
CA GLU A 565 15.78 -23.68 -17.81
C GLU A 565 14.65 -23.12 -16.93
N LEU A 566 14.17 -23.87 -15.95
CA LEU A 566 13.17 -23.38 -15.00
C LEU A 566 13.73 -22.23 -14.15
N ALA A 567 14.98 -22.33 -13.69
CA ALA A 567 15.63 -21.26 -12.93
C ALA A 567 15.77 -19.98 -13.78
N ASP A 568 16.14 -20.10 -15.06
CA ASP A 568 16.21 -18.99 -16.00
C ASP A 568 14.82 -18.36 -16.24
N LEU A 569 13.79 -19.17 -16.47
CA LEU A 569 12.41 -18.69 -16.59
C LEU A 569 11.97 -17.91 -15.35
N VAL A 570 12.25 -18.42 -14.16
CA VAL A 570 11.91 -17.73 -12.90
C VAL A 570 12.72 -16.44 -12.73
N ALA A 571 13.99 -16.41 -13.16
CA ALA A 571 14.78 -15.17 -13.17
C ALA A 571 14.12 -14.09 -14.05
N TYR A 572 13.64 -14.45 -15.24
CA TYR A 572 12.88 -13.55 -16.09
C TYR A 572 11.58 -13.08 -15.43
N LEU A 573 10.78 -13.99 -14.86
CA LEU A 573 9.54 -13.65 -14.16
C LEU A 573 9.75 -12.70 -12.97
N ARG A 574 10.87 -12.81 -12.25
CA ARG A 574 11.23 -11.88 -11.16
C ARG A 574 11.67 -10.50 -11.67
N SER A 575 12.01 -10.38 -12.95
CA SER A 575 12.46 -9.13 -13.57
C SER A 575 11.33 -8.31 -14.19
N LEU A 576 10.11 -8.89 -14.29
CA LEU A 576 8.89 -8.23 -14.73
C LEU A 576 8.28 -7.40 -13.61
#